data_AF-A0A386AVS6-F1
#
_entry.id   AF-A0A386AVS6-F1
#
_cell.length_a   1.000
_cell.length_b   1.000
_cell.length_c   1.000
_cell.angle_alpha   90.00
_cell.angle_beta   90.00
_cell.angle_gamma   90.00
#
_symmetry.space_group_name_H-M   'P 1'
#
loop_
_entity.id
_entity.type
_entity.pdbx_description
1 polymer ?
#
loop_
_entity_poly.entity_id
_entity_poly.type
_entity_poly.pdbx_seq_one_letter_code
_entity_poly.pdbx_strand_id
1 'polypeptide(L)'
;MNPIYCLASLTVLAVMAEATFLVATTGTTVGLGTAYAATALAGVVGLVLGAKVVGAAALSKRRRGRRDLSAEALRREDLLFDVVAATDTYGCALKLVCSIEAKPESQLQVEDQLILALFGRQPETVSEDQVATPRQAYFYAANLGANQGAHACQQVFHTCKYSYNQMINYIRALRG
;
A
#
# COMPACT_ATOMS: atom_id res chain seq x y z
N MET A 1 5.66 56.05 -10.19
CA MET A 1 5.35 54.67 -9.78
C MET A 1 3.89 54.62 -9.36
N ASN A 2 3.02 54.03 -10.17
CA ASN A 2 1.58 54.09 -9.97
C ASN A 2 1.13 53.08 -8.89
N PRO A 3 0.34 53.49 -7.88
CA PRO A 3 -0.09 52.65 -6.76
C PRO A 3 -1.00 51.47 -7.18
N ILE A 4 -1.51 51.50 -8.41
CA ILE A 4 -2.36 50.47 -9.00
C ILE A 4 -1.58 49.17 -9.26
N TYR A 5 -0.28 49.25 -9.56
CA TYR A 5 0.55 48.06 -9.80
C TYR A 5 0.95 47.32 -8.53
N CYS A 6 0.97 47.99 -7.37
CA CYS A 6 1.20 47.33 -6.08
C CYS A 6 -0.02 46.55 -5.58
N LEU A 7 -1.23 46.98 -5.95
CA LEU A 7 -2.46 46.28 -5.55
C LEU A 7 -2.69 45.03 -6.42
N ALA A 8 -2.28 45.06 -7.68
CA ALA A 8 -2.39 43.91 -8.58
C ALA A 8 -1.37 42.79 -8.28
N SER A 9 -0.22 43.11 -7.67
CA SER A 9 0.76 42.10 -7.26
C SER A 9 0.38 41.40 -5.95
N LEU A 10 -0.31 42.08 -5.03
CA LEU A 10 -0.77 41.47 -3.77
C LEU A 10 -1.89 40.44 -3.96
N THR A 11 -2.73 40.57 -4.98
CA THR A 11 -3.87 39.66 -5.21
C THR A 11 -3.46 38.34 -5.85
N VAL A 12 -2.32 38.26 -6.54
CA VAL A 12 -1.82 37.01 -7.15
C VAL A 12 -1.24 36.04 -6.10
N LEU A 13 -0.73 36.55 -4.97
CA LEU A 13 -0.23 35.70 -3.87
C LEU A 13 -1.35 35.10 -3.01
N ALA A 14 -2.60 35.57 -3.13
CA ALA A 14 -3.73 35.05 -2.36
C ALA A 14 -4.35 33.75 -2.92
N VAL A 15 -3.94 33.30 -4.12
CA VAL A 15 -4.43 32.07 -4.77
C VAL A 15 -3.60 30.82 -4.39
N MET A 16 -2.54 30.97 -3.58
CA MET A 16 -1.69 29.87 -3.10
C MET A 16 -1.93 29.52 -1.62
N ALA A 17 -3.18 29.59 -1.15
CA ALA A 17 -3.51 29.35 0.24
C ALA A 17 -4.77 28.50 0.44
N GLU A 18 -4.70 27.22 0.08
CA GLU A 18 -5.39 26.14 0.82
C GLU A 18 -4.50 24.88 0.86
N ALA A 19 -3.30 25.02 1.42
CA ALA A 19 -2.58 23.90 2.00
C ALA A 19 -2.41 24.20 3.49
N THR A 20 -3.42 23.85 4.28
CA THR A 20 -3.44 24.06 5.72
C THR A 20 -2.46 23.06 6.38
N PHE A 21 -1.18 23.42 6.43
CA PHE A 21 -0.16 22.65 7.14
C PHE A 21 -0.17 23.07 8.61
N LEU A 22 -1.00 22.41 9.42
CA LEU A 22 -1.00 22.56 10.87
C LEU A 22 0.12 21.70 11.48
N VAL A 23 1.24 22.34 11.82
CA VAL A 23 2.25 21.76 12.71
C VAL A 23 1.73 21.92 14.14
N ALA A 24 1.22 20.83 14.71
CA ALA A 24 0.83 20.77 16.13
C ALA A 24 1.75 19.82 16.89
N THR A 25 2.35 20.36 17.94
CA THR A 25 3.30 19.74 18.85
C THR A 25 2.63 18.74 19.80
N THR A 26 3.29 17.59 19.97
CA THR A 26 3.29 16.65 21.12
C THR A 26 2.12 16.70 22.10
N GLY A 27 1.25 15.67 22.07
CA GLY A 27 0.30 15.43 23.15
C GLY A 27 -0.58 14.21 22.88
N THR A 28 -0.33 13.12 23.60
CA THR A 28 -1.07 11.86 23.57
C THR A 28 -2.53 12.03 24.01
N THR A 29 -3.47 12.10 23.07
CA THR A 29 -4.89 11.84 23.31
C THR A 29 -5.48 11.07 22.13
N VAL A 30 -6.21 10.01 22.45
CA VAL A 30 -6.80 9.09 21.47
C VAL A 30 -8.00 9.79 20.84
N GLY A 31 -7.76 10.53 19.76
CA GLY A 31 -8.75 11.25 18.97
C GLY A 31 -8.09 11.82 17.73
N LEU A 32 -8.44 11.31 16.54
CA LEU A 32 -7.99 11.82 15.24
C LEU A 32 -6.46 11.99 15.07
N GLY A 33 -5.70 10.90 15.26
CA GLY A 33 -4.25 10.84 14.94
C GLY A 33 -3.95 10.65 13.44
N THR A 34 -4.67 11.32 12.55
CA THR A 34 -4.75 10.98 11.12
C THR A 34 -3.65 11.53 10.22
N ALA A 35 -2.74 12.39 10.69
CA ALA A 35 -1.67 12.91 9.82
C ALA A 35 -0.44 11.99 9.73
N TYR A 36 0.08 11.52 10.87
CA TYR A 36 1.30 10.70 10.91
C TYR A 36 1.06 9.22 10.58
N ALA A 37 -0.11 8.69 10.93
CA ALA A 37 -0.48 7.33 10.54
C ALA A 37 -0.85 7.23 9.05
N ALA A 38 -1.41 8.28 8.45
CA ALA A 38 -1.79 8.26 7.04
C ALA A 38 -0.59 8.20 6.10
N THR A 39 0.51 8.89 6.42
CA THR A 39 1.72 8.83 5.60
C THR A 39 2.44 7.50 5.75
N ALA A 40 2.54 6.98 6.97
CA ALA A 40 3.23 5.71 7.23
C ALA A 40 2.49 4.48 6.68
N LEU A 41 1.17 4.58 6.47
CA LEU A 41 0.34 3.52 5.91
C LEU A 41 -0.07 3.77 4.46
N ALA A 42 0.53 4.75 3.77
CA ALA A 42 0.19 5.08 2.39
C ALA A 42 0.38 3.88 1.45
N GLY A 43 1.49 3.13 1.60
CA GLY A 43 1.70 1.87 0.88
C GLY A 43 0.59 0.83 1.14
N VAL A 44 0.10 0.72 2.39
CA VAL A 44 -1.00 -0.21 2.72
C VAL A 44 -2.29 0.15 1.96
N VAL A 45 -2.57 1.44 1.78
CA VAL A 45 -3.72 1.90 0.97
C VAL A 45 -3.51 1.56 -0.50
N GLY A 46 -2.34 1.88 -1.05
CA GLY A 46 -2.00 1.59 -2.44
C GLY A 46 -2.17 0.11 -2.78
N LEU A 47 -1.74 -0.77 -1.87
CA LEU A 47 -1.86 -2.22 -2.00
C LEU A 47 -3.33 -2.66 -2.15
N VAL A 48 -4.20 -2.21 -1.24
CA VAL A 48 -5.62 -2.60 -1.26
C VAL A 48 -6.36 -2.03 -2.46
N LEU A 49 -6.04 -0.80 -2.88
CA LEU A 49 -6.64 -0.21 -4.07
C LEU A 49 -6.22 -0.96 -5.32
N GLY A 50 -4.94 -1.29 -5.44
CA GLY A 50 -4.42 -2.14 -6.52
C GLY A 50 -5.10 -3.50 -6.59
N ALA A 51 -5.30 -4.13 -5.44
CA ALA A 51 -5.94 -5.43 -5.32
C ALA A 51 -7.36 -5.46 -5.90
N LYS A 52 -8.14 -4.40 -5.68
CA LYS A 52 -9.49 -4.29 -6.26
C LYS A 52 -9.46 -4.21 -7.78
N VAL A 53 -8.51 -3.48 -8.34
CA VAL A 53 -8.35 -3.31 -9.79
C VAL A 53 -7.94 -4.63 -10.45
N VAL A 54 -6.94 -5.31 -9.88
CA VAL A 54 -6.45 -6.61 -10.38
C VAL A 54 -7.54 -7.68 -10.26
N GLY A 55 -8.24 -7.75 -9.12
CA GLY A 55 -9.35 -8.69 -8.93
C GLY A 55 -10.49 -8.52 -9.93
N ALA A 56 -10.89 -7.27 -10.22
CA ALA A 56 -11.89 -6.98 -11.24
C ALA A 56 -11.42 -7.34 -12.67
N ALA A 57 -10.15 -7.09 -12.98
CA ALA A 57 -9.53 -7.47 -14.25
C ALA A 57 -9.44 -9.01 -14.42
N ALA A 58 -9.11 -9.75 -13.36
CA ALA A 58 -9.03 -11.21 -13.39
C ALA A 58 -10.41 -11.86 -13.64
N LEU A 59 -11.47 -11.35 -12.99
CA LEU A 59 -12.84 -11.83 -13.20
C LEU A 59 -13.36 -11.56 -14.62
N SER A 60 -13.00 -10.41 -15.20
CA SER A 60 -13.36 -10.06 -16.57
C SER A 60 -12.57 -10.86 -17.62
N LYS A 61 -11.30 -11.20 -17.35
CA LYS A 61 -10.46 -12.06 -18.20
C LYS A 61 -11.00 -13.50 -18.28
N ARG A 62 -11.61 -14.03 -17.21
CA ARG A 62 -12.24 -15.38 -17.23
C ARG A 62 -13.39 -15.49 -18.24
N ARG A 63 -14.03 -14.38 -18.63
CA ARG A 63 -15.09 -14.35 -19.66
C ARG A 63 -14.58 -14.15 -21.09
N ARG A 64 -13.33 -13.70 -21.28
CA ARG A 64 -12.81 -13.31 -22.59
C ARG A 64 -11.50 -14.05 -22.84
N GLY A 65 -11.59 -15.25 -23.43
CA GLY A 65 -10.40 -16.04 -23.75
C GLY A 65 -9.48 -15.27 -24.69
N ARG A 66 -8.20 -15.06 -24.31
CA ARG A 66 -7.05 -14.88 -25.23
C ARG A 66 -5.71 -14.72 -24.50
N ARG A 67 -4.66 -15.16 -25.20
CA ARG A 67 -3.28 -15.37 -24.75
C ARG A 67 -2.33 -14.17 -24.97
N ASP A 68 -2.81 -13.06 -25.54
CA ASP A 68 -1.97 -11.89 -25.88
C ASP A 68 -2.02 -10.77 -24.81
N LEU A 69 -2.90 -10.89 -23.82
CA LEU A 69 -3.09 -9.92 -22.73
C LEU A 69 -2.16 -10.18 -21.52
N SER A 70 -1.11 -10.99 -21.67
CA SER A 70 -0.23 -11.35 -20.55
C SER A 70 0.85 -10.31 -20.31
N ALA A 71 1.56 -9.85 -21.35
CA ALA A 71 2.67 -8.91 -21.19
C ALA A 71 2.20 -7.53 -20.70
N GLU A 72 1.07 -7.03 -21.21
CA GLU A 72 0.51 -5.75 -20.77
C GLU A 72 -0.13 -5.84 -19.39
N ALA A 73 -0.71 -6.99 -19.03
CA ALA A 73 -1.20 -7.23 -17.67
C ALA A 73 -0.05 -7.29 -16.66
N LEU A 74 1.02 -8.02 -16.99
CA LEU A 74 2.22 -8.10 -16.15
C LEU A 74 2.82 -6.70 -15.94
N ARG A 75 2.93 -5.90 -17.01
CA ARG A 75 3.41 -4.51 -16.90
C ARG A 75 2.51 -3.65 -15.99
N ARG A 76 1.18 -3.84 -16.01
CA ARG A 76 0.28 -3.11 -15.09
C ARG A 76 0.44 -3.56 -13.64
N GLU A 77 0.68 -4.85 -13.41
CA GLU A 77 0.97 -5.40 -12.08
C GLU A 77 2.31 -4.85 -11.55
N ASP A 78 3.35 -4.80 -12.38
CA ASP A 78 4.65 -4.19 -12.02
C ASP A 78 4.49 -2.72 -11.62
N LEU A 79 3.77 -1.93 -12.44
CA LEU A 79 3.48 -0.52 -12.14
C LEU A 79 2.72 -0.34 -10.82
N LEU A 80 1.83 -1.27 -10.48
CA LEU A 80 1.17 -1.24 -9.19
C LEU A 80 2.20 -1.41 -8.07
N PHE A 81 3.03 -2.45 -8.12
CA PHE A 81 4.03 -2.69 -7.07
C PHE A 81 5.03 -1.54 -6.96
N ASP A 82 5.39 -0.89 -8.07
CA ASP A 82 6.25 0.30 -8.07
C ASP A 82 5.59 1.47 -7.31
N VAL A 83 4.32 1.77 -7.58
CA VAL A 83 3.58 2.84 -6.89
C VAL A 83 3.43 2.54 -5.39
N VAL A 84 3.11 1.30 -5.05
CA VAL A 84 2.98 0.90 -3.64
C VAL A 84 4.33 1.01 -2.94
N ALA A 85 5.41 0.50 -3.53
CA ALA A 85 6.74 0.61 -2.94
C ALA A 85 7.22 2.06 -2.79
N ALA A 86 6.93 2.93 -3.76
CA ALA A 86 7.26 4.35 -3.68
C ALA A 86 6.57 5.09 -2.51
N THR A 87 5.46 4.53 -2.00
CA THR A 87 4.69 5.09 -0.89
C THR A 87 4.79 4.27 0.40
N ASP A 88 5.52 3.14 0.39
CA ASP A 88 5.72 2.26 1.53
C ASP A 88 7.07 2.49 2.23
N THR A 89 7.36 3.74 2.59
CA THR A 89 8.66 4.16 3.14
C THR A 89 9.13 3.34 4.35
N TYR A 90 8.19 2.79 5.14
CA TYR A 90 8.48 2.03 6.34
C TYR A 90 8.37 0.50 6.17
N GLY A 91 8.04 0.00 4.97
CA GLY A 91 7.84 -1.42 4.71
C GLY A 91 6.57 -2.00 5.36
N CYS A 92 5.55 -1.16 5.60
CA CYS A 92 4.30 -1.58 6.23
C CYS A 92 3.43 -2.42 5.28
N ALA A 93 3.40 -2.12 3.99
CA ALA A 93 2.70 -2.94 3.02
C ALA A 93 3.40 -4.30 2.86
N LEU A 94 4.74 -4.35 2.83
CA LEU A 94 5.51 -5.60 2.86
C LEU A 94 5.21 -6.42 4.12
N LYS A 95 5.23 -5.79 5.30
CA LYS A 95 4.89 -6.43 6.57
C LYS A 95 3.47 -7.01 6.56
N LEU A 96 2.52 -6.27 5.99
CA LEU A 96 1.13 -6.69 5.91
C LEU A 96 0.99 -7.94 5.04
N VAL A 97 1.58 -7.95 3.84
CA VAL A 97 1.57 -9.13 2.95
C VAL A 97 2.16 -10.35 3.64
N CYS A 98 3.34 -10.22 4.24
CA CYS A 98 3.96 -11.30 5.01
C CYS A 98 3.06 -11.79 6.14
N SER A 99 2.46 -10.87 6.90
CA SER A 99 1.58 -11.22 8.03
C SER A 99 0.30 -11.93 7.57
N ILE A 100 -0.20 -11.64 6.37
CA ILE A 100 -1.37 -12.30 5.79
C ILE A 100 -1.02 -13.73 5.37
N GLU A 101 0.10 -13.91 4.66
CA GLU A 101 0.56 -15.21 4.18
C GLU A 101 0.99 -16.16 5.31
N ALA A 102 1.37 -15.60 6.47
CA ALA A 102 1.62 -16.37 7.68
C ALA A 102 0.37 -16.96 8.36
N LYS A 103 -0.84 -16.63 7.88
CA LYS A 103 -2.09 -17.10 8.48
C LYS A 103 -2.62 -18.35 7.79
N PRO A 104 -3.29 -19.25 8.54
CA PRO A 104 -4.09 -20.28 7.91
C PRO A 104 -5.31 -19.68 7.21
N GLU A 105 -5.77 -20.33 6.14
CA GLU A 105 -6.89 -19.87 5.31
C GLU A 105 -8.17 -19.57 6.13
N SER A 106 -8.42 -20.34 7.18
CA SER A 106 -9.57 -20.15 8.10
C SER A 106 -9.53 -18.86 8.93
N GLN A 107 -8.38 -18.18 8.98
CA GLN A 107 -8.17 -16.93 9.72
C GLN A 107 -8.01 -15.71 8.79
N LEU A 108 -8.15 -15.91 7.48
CA LEU A 108 -8.11 -14.83 6.50
C LEU A 108 -9.40 -14.02 6.55
N GLN A 109 -9.23 -12.70 6.67
CA GLN A 109 -10.31 -11.74 6.61
C GLN A 109 -10.62 -11.36 5.15
N VAL A 110 -11.74 -10.68 4.91
CA VAL A 110 -12.13 -10.26 3.54
C VAL A 110 -11.07 -9.35 2.92
N GLU A 111 -10.45 -8.48 3.72
CA GLU A 111 -9.36 -7.63 3.29
C GLU A 111 -8.10 -8.43 2.92
N ASP A 112 -7.82 -9.51 3.67
CA ASP A 112 -6.70 -10.40 3.41
C ASP A 112 -6.84 -11.08 2.04
N GLN A 113 -8.02 -11.66 1.79
CA GLN A 113 -8.32 -12.33 0.51
C GLN A 113 -8.21 -11.37 -0.68
N LEU A 114 -8.62 -10.11 -0.48
CA LEU A 114 -8.47 -9.07 -1.49
C LEU A 114 -6.98 -8.84 -1.81
N ILE A 115 -6.16 -8.61 -0.78
CA ILE A 115 -4.71 -8.39 -0.96
C ILE A 115 -4.05 -9.60 -1.61
N LEU A 116 -4.38 -10.82 -1.20
CA LEU A 116 -3.85 -12.06 -1.78
C LEU A 116 -4.16 -12.19 -3.28
N ALA A 117 -5.27 -11.62 -3.75
CA ALA A 117 -5.63 -11.66 -5.17
C ALA A 117 -4.59 -10.96 -6.09
N LEU A 118 -3.72 -10.11 -5.53
CA LEU A 118 -2.62 -9.47 -6.27
C LEU A 118 -1.53 -10.45 -6.72
N PHE A 119 -1.33 -11.53 -5.99
CA PHE A 119 -0.24 -12.47 -6.22
C PHE A 119 -0.62 -13.60 -7.20
N GLY A 120 -1.91 -13.69 -7.56
CA GLY A 120 -2.43 -14.75 -8.41
C GLY A 120 -2.54 -16.09 -7.69
N ARG A 121 -2.64 -17.19 -8.46
CA ARG A 121 -2.93 -18.53 -7.88
C ARG A 121 -1.75 -19.13 -7.11
N GLN A 122 -0.53 -18.69 -7.35
CA GLN A 122 0.68 -19.10 -6.64
C GLN A 122 1.71 -17.97 -6.80
N PRO A 123 2.12 -17.29 -5.72
CA PRO A 123 3.25 -16.38 -5.79
C PRO A 123 4.50 -17.17 -6.19
N GLU A 124 5.29 -16.57 -7.08
CA GLU A 124 6.65 -16.99 -7.38
C GLU A 124 7.48 -17.03 -6.08
N THR A 125 8.16 -18.13 -5.84
CA THR A 125 9.06 -18.26 -4.69
C THR A 125 10.30 -17.40 -4.96
N VAL A 126 10.46 -16.32 -4.21
CA VAL A 126 11.60 -15.41 -4.29
C VAL A 126 12.40 -15.50 -2.99
N SER A 127 13.71 -15.71 -3.10
CA SER A 127 14.64 -15.61 -1.97
C SER A 127 15.20 -14.19 -1.85
N GLU A 128 15.73 -13.83 -0.68
CA GLU A 128 16.20 -12.47 -0.39
C GLU A 128 17.27 -11.97 -1.38
N ASP A 129 18.20 -12.85 -1.77
CA ASP A 129 19.28 -12.57 -2.74
C ASP A 129 18.78 -12.31 -4.17
N GLN A 130 17.53 -12.67 -4.47
CA GLN A 130 16.90 -12.48 -5.78
C GLN A 130 16.06 -11.21 -5.87
N VAL A 131 15.89 -10.47 -4.78
CA VAL A 131 15.07 -9.27 -4.75
C VAL A 131 15.78 -8.11 -5.47
N ALA A 132 15.35 -7.83 -6.69
CA ALA A 132 15.84 -6.71 -7.50
C ALA A 132 14.73 -5.69 -7.86
N THR A 133 13.46 -6.09 -7.75
CA THR A 133 12.31 -5.24 -8.09
C THR A 133 11.31 -5.13 -6.93
N PRO A 134 10.47 -4.07 -6.91
CA PRO A 134 9.37 -3.96 -5.94
C PRO A 134 8.47 -5.20 -5.94
N ARG A 135 8.08 -5.71 -7.11
CA ARG A 135 7.30 -6.94 -7.22
C ARG A 135 7.98 -8.11 -6.51
N GLN A 136 9.27 -8.35 -6.77
CA GLN A 136 10.03 -9.41 -6.10
C GLN A 136 10.09 -9.22 -4.57
N ALA A 137 10.18 -7.98 -4.09
CA ALA A 137 10.14 -7.70 -2.65
C ALA A 137 8.81 -8.13 -2.01
N TYR A 138 7.68 -7.87 -2.67
CA TYR A 138 6.37 -8.33 -2.19
C TYR A 138 6.20 -9.85 -2.24
N PHE A 139 6.75 -10.50 -3.27
CA PHE A 139 6.73 -11.97 -3.37
C PHE A 139 7.65 -12.63 -2.34
N TYR A 140 8.81 -12.02 -2.06
CA TYR A 140 9.67 -12.42 -0.94
C TYR A 140 8.94 -12.28 0.40
N ALA A 141 8.25 -11.16 0.64
CA ALA A 141 7.46 -10.95 1.85
C ALA A 141 6.37 -12.03 2.01
N ALA A 142 5.67 -12.37 0.93
CA ALA A 142 4.68 -13.44 0.93
C ALA A 142 5.31 -14.81 1.27
N ASN A 143 6.40 -15.15 0.58
CA ASN A 143 7.15 -16.40 0.80
C ASN A 143 7.70 -16.52 2.23
N LEU A 144 8.16 -15.41 2.81
CA LEU A 144 8.62 -15.35 4.20
C LEU A 144 7.49 -15.68 5.17
N GLY A 145 6.31 -15.09 4.97
CA GLY A 145 5.13 -15.34 5.80
C GLY A 145 4.67 -16.79 5.73
N ALA A 146 4.49 -17.29 4.51
CA ALA A 146 4.01 -18.65 4.27
C ALA A 146 4.92 -19.74 4.87
N ASN A 147 6.24 -19.54 4.85
CA ASN A 147 7.19 -20.57 5.29
C ASN A 147 7.72 -20.38 6.71
N GLN A 148 7.87 -19.13 7.17
CA GLN A 148 8.53 -18.82 8.46
C GLN A 148 7.56 -18.19 9.49
N GLY A 149 6.34 -17.88 9.07
CA GLY A 149 5.27 -17.42 9.95
C GLY A 149 5.41 -15.96 10.41
N ALA A 150 4.45 -15.53 11.23
CA ALA A 150 4.24 -14.13 11.56
C ALA A 150 5.39 -13.50 12.38
N HIS A 151 6.14 -14.32 13.12
CA HIS A 151 7.28 -13.84 13.91
C HIS A 151 8.42 -13.35 12.98
N ALA A 152 8.73 -14.11 11.92
CA ALA A 152 9.74 -13.71 10.94
C ALA A 152 9.35 -12.39 10.24
N CYS A 153 8.07 -12.22 9.91
CA CYS A 153 7.55 -10.98 9.34
C CYS A 153 7.81 -9.75 10.23
N GLN A 154 7.64 -9.90 11.55
CA GLN A 154 7.88 -8.82 12.51
C GLN A 154 9.36 -8.47 12.64
N GLN A 155 10.23 -9.48 12.55
CA GLN A 155 11.67 -9.30 12.61
C GLN A 155 12.22 -8.64 11.35
N VAL A 156 11.85 -9.14 10.16
CA VAL A 156 12.36 -8.61 8.88
C VAL A 156 11.80 -7.22 8.59
N PHE A 157 10.51 -6.98 8.83
CA PHE A 157 9.87 -5.69 8.57
C PHE A 157 9.68 -4.87 9.85
N HIS A 158 10.68 -4.88 10.74
CA HIS A 158 10.62 -4.23 12.05
C HIS A 158 10.53 -2.69 11.99
N THR A 159 10.88 -2.09 10.84
CA THR A 159 10.80 -0.64 10.61
C THR A 159 9.35 -0.16 10.67
N CYS A 160 8.42 -0.96 10.13
CA CYS A 160 7.00 -0.72 10.30
C CYS A 160 6.57 -1.06 11.74
N LYS A 161 6.21 -0.03 12.52
CA LYS A 161 5.77 -0.18 13.92
C LYS A 161 4.31 -0.59 14.09
N TYR A 162 3.55 -0.69 13.00
CA TYR A 162 2.15 -1.08 13.03
C TYR A 162 2.01 -2.62 13.07
N SER A 163 1.06 -3.08 13.87
CA SER A 163 0.61 -4.48 13.89
C SER A 163 -0.33 -4.76 12.72
N TYR A 164 -0.48 -6.05 12.39
CA TYR A 164 -1.48 -6.51 11.41
C TYR A 164 -2.87 -5.91 11.67
N ASN A 165 -3.35 -5.97 12.93
CA ASN A 165 -4.68 -5.46 13.29
C ASN A 165 -4.81 -3.95 13.07
N GLN A 166 -3.76 -3.18 13.38
CA GLN A 166 -3.78 -1.73 13.14
C GLN A 166 -3.86 -1.41 11.64
N MET A 167 -3.08 -2.11 10.81
CA MET A 167 -3.08 -1.91 9.35
C MET A 167 -4.41 -2.29 8.71
N ILE A 168 -5.03 -3.41 9.13
CA ILE A 168 -6.32 -3.83 8.60
C ILE A 168 -7.47 -2.96 9.09
N ASN A 169 -7.46 -2.55 10.36
CA ASN A 169 -8.46 -1.61 10.86
C ASN A 169 -8.38 -0.26 10.13
N TYR A 170 -7.18 0.18 9.75
CA TYR A 170 -6.99 1.34 8.91
C TYR A 170 -7.61 1.15 7.52
N ILE A 171 -7.38 0.00 6.87
CA ILE A 171 -8.04 -0.34 5.59
C ILE A 171 -9.56 -0.32 5.69
N ARG A 172 -10.12 -0.86 6.78
CA ARG A 172 -11.57 -0.86 7.03
C ARG A 172 -12.14 0.54 7.20
N ALA A 173 -11.44 1.39 7.94
CA ALA A 173 -11.85 2.78 8.14
C ALA A 173 -11.95 3.56 6.82
N LEU A 174 -11.14 3.22 5.82
CA LEU A 174 -11.19 3.83 4.48
C LEU A 174 -12.34 3.32 3.59
N ARG A 175 -13.04 2.25 4.00
CA ARG A 175 -14.22 1.71 3.30
C ARG A 175 -15.55 2.18 3.90
N GLY A 176 -15.51 2.86 5.04
CA GLY A 176 -16.67 3.36 5.77
C GLY A 176 -17.37 4.51 5.07
#